data_AF-T0S0C8-F1
#
_entry.id   AF-T0S0C8-F1
#
_cell.length_a   1.000
_cell.length_b   1.000
_cell.length_c   1.000
_cell.angle_alpha   90.00
_cell.angle_beta   90.00
_cell.angle_gamma   90.00
#
_symmetry.space_group_name_H-M   'P 1'
#
loop_
_entity.id
_entity.type
_entity.pdbx_description
1 polymer ?
#
loop_
_entity_poly.entity_id
_entity_poly.type
_entity_poly.pdbx_seq_one_letter_code
_entity_poly.pdbx_strand_id
1 'polypeptide(L)'
;MIDKLLILNKLKEIYSEDLQKAKQIAAEAKELINQPDMKPEGKYDTRRTEAQYLAGAQATRVKELEGDLERLELLQVARHEQKVTIGSLVKCATEDKEVLIFISPSSGGFHLEINNQKLQVTSYSSPLGDSLIGMEVDDFFELETPKGEIEYEILEIY
;
A
#
# COMPACT_ATOMS: atom_id res chain seq x y z
N MET A 1 18.33 -12.28 -8.23
CA MET A 1 17.47 -12.45 -7.05
C MET A 1 17.32 -11.09 -6.42
N ILE A 2 16.09 -10.58 -6.31
CA ILE A 2 15.83 -9.26 -5.71
C ILE A 2 16.00 -9.39 -4.19
N ASP A 3 16.72 -8.47 -3.58
CA ASP A 3 16.86 -8.43 -2.12
C ASP A 3 15.58 -7.85 -1.50
N LYS A 4 14.91 -8.64 -0.64
CA LYS A 4 13.70 -8.21 0.08
C LYS A 4 13.95 -7.01 1.00
N LEU A 5 15.17 -6.87 1.52
CA LEU A 5 15.55 -5.68 2.29
C LEU A 5 15.57 -4.42 1.43
N LEU A 6 15.97 -4.54 0.16
CA LEU A 6 15.95 -3.41 -0.76
C LEU A 6 14.50 -2.98 -1.09
N ILE A 7 13.60 -3.95 -1.26
CA ILE A 7 12.15 -3.69 -1.40
C ILE A 7 11.62 -2.95 -0.18
N LEU A 8 11.89 -3.48 1.02
CA LEU A 8 11.41 -2.91 2.27
C LEU A 8 11.93 -1.48 2.49
N ASN A 9 13.23 -1.23 2.25
CA ASN A 9 13.80 0.10 2.38
C ASN A 9 13.19 1.08 1.37
N LYS A 10 12.95 0.64 0.14
CA LYS A 10 12.31 1.48 -0.88
C LYS A 10 10.87 1.82 -0.51
N LEU A 11 10.12 0.86 0.05
CA LEU A 11 8.78 1.10 0.58
C LEU A 11 8.81 2.14 1.70
N LYS A 12 9.69 1.98 2.68
CA LYS A 12 9.83 2.95 3.80
C LYS A 12 10.13 4.36 3.29
N GLU A 13 11.01 4.50 2.31
CA GLU A 13 11.32 5.80 1.68
C GLU A 13 10.07 6.44 1.06
N ILE A 14 9.34 5.68 0.23
CA ILE A 14 8.12 6.16 -0.44
C ILE A 14 7.07 6.60 0.58
N TYR A 15 6.78 5.75 1.59
CA TYR A 15 5.79 6.07 2.62
C TYR A 15 6.22 7.23 3.50
N SER A 16 7.52 7.39 3.78
CA SER A 16 8.05 8.54 4.50
C SER A 16 7.87 9.84 3.72
N GLU A 17 8.16 9.85 2.42
CA GLU A 17 7.93 11.02 1.56
C GLU A 17 6.44 11.38 1.47
N ASP A 18 5.58 10.39 1.29
CA ASP A 18 4.13 10.59 1.23
C ASP A 18 3.58 11.12 2.56
N LEU A 19 4.10 10.61 3.68
CA LEU A 19 3.74 11.09 5.01
C LEU A 19 4.13 12.57 5.20
N GLN A 20 5.32 12.96 4.75
CA GLN A 20 5.76 14.36 4.82
C GLN A 20 4.84 15.27 3.99
N LYS A 21 4.51 14.89 2.75
CA LYS A 21 3.58 15.63 1.89
C LYS A 21 2.19 15.74 2.53
N ALA A 22 1.66 14.63 3.05
CA ALA A 22 0.35 14.61 3.71
C ALA A 22 0.32 15.50 4.96
N LYS A 23 1.39 15.51 5.76
CA LYS A 23 1.52 16.39 6.93
C LYS A 23 1.52 17.86 6.54
N GLN A 24 2.21 18.22 5.47
CA GLN A 24 2.21 19.59 4.95
C GLN A 24 0.79 20.01 4.51
N ILE A 25 0.14 19.19 3.67
CA ILE A 25 -1.23 19.47 3.19
C ILE A 25 -2.23 19.58 4.35
N ALA A 26 -2.12 18.70 5.35
CA ALA A 26 -2.98 18.76 6.53
C ALA A 26 -2.76 20.03 7.37
N ALA A 27 -1.52 20.51 7.47
CA ALA A 27 -1.20 21.77 8.14
C ALA A 27 -1.81 22.96 7.39
N GLU A 28 -1.63 23.03 6.07
CA GLU A 28 -2.22 24.08 5.21
C GLU A 28 -3.75 24.09 5.28
N ALA A 29 -4.39 22.92 5.24
CA ALA A 29 -5.85 22.79 5.38
C ALA A 29 -6.34 23.29 6.76
N LYS A 30 -5.56 23.06 7.82
CA LYS A 30 -5.87 23.55 9.16
C LYS A 30 -5.70 25.05 9.27
N GLU A 31 -4.69 25.63 8.64
CA GLU A 31 -4.47 27.08 8.59
C GLU A 31 -5.61 27.78 7.83
N LEU A 32 -6.07 27.20 6.71
CA LEU A 32 -7.17 27.73 5.92
C LEU A 32 -8.43 27.97 6.77
N ILE A 33 -8.80 27.02 7.63
CA ILE A 33 -9.98 27.12 8.52
C ILE A 33 -9.90 28.35 9.44
N ASN A 34 -8.69 28.77 9.79
CA ASN A 34 -8.45 29.90 10.70
C ASN A 34 -8.34 31.24 9.98
N GLN A 35 -8.42 31.27 8.64
CA GLN A 35 -8.37 32.52 7.89
C GLN A 35 -9.63 33.37 8.12
N PRO A 36 -9.51 34.71 8.14
CA PRO A 36 -10.64 35.62 8.34
C PRO A 36 -11.78 35.41 7.33
N ASP A 37 -11.45 35.07 6.09
CA ASP A 37 -12.40 34.84 4.99
C ASP A 37 -13.24 33.56 5.18
N MET A 38 -12.84 32.69 6.11
CA MET A 38 -13.62 31.52 6.54
C MET A 38 -14.61 31.86 7.64
N LYS A 39 -14.76 33.13 8.04
CA LYS A 39 -15.84 33.53 8.93
C LYS A 39 -17.18 33.45 8.16
N PRO A 40 -18.18 32.71 8.66
CA PRO A 40 -19.47 32.61 7.98
C PRO A 40 -20.13 33.99 7.81
N GLU A 41 -20.50 34.33 6.57
CA GLU A 41 -21.20 35.59 6.25
C GLU A 41 -22.73 35.48 6.37
N GLY A 42 -23.25 34.26 6.51
CA GLY A 42 -24.68 34.00 6.68
C GLY A 42 -24.99 32.54 7.03
N LYS A 43 -26.25 32.24 7.33
CA LYS A 43 -26.71 30.90 7.76
C LYS A 43 -26.63 29.80 6.69
N TYR A 44 -26.33 30.17 5.44
CA TYR A 44 -26.16 29.26 4.31
C TYR A 44 -24.70 29.18 3.83
N ASP A 45 -23.76 29.89 4.49
CA ASP A 45 -22.35 29.85 4.14
C ASP A 45 -21.72 28.55 4.65
N THR A 46 -21.31 27.69 3.73
CA THR A 46 -20.75 26.37 4.01
C THR A 46 -19.23 26.31 3.91
N ARG A 47 -18.56 27.39 3.46
CA ARG A 47 -17.12 27.39 3.14
C ARG A 47 -16.26 26.85 4.29
N ARG A 48 -16.53 27.32 5.50
CA ARG A 48 -15.81 26.88 6.71
C ARG A 48 -16.07 25.42 7.04
N THR A 49 -17.32 24.97 6.93
CA THR A 49 -17.71 23.58 7.24
C THR A 49 -17.12 22.61 6.22
N GLU A 50 -17.12 22.98 4.94
CA GLU A 50 -16.47 22.22 3.86
C GLU A 50 -14.95 22.15 4.06
N ALA A 51 -14.32 23.27 4.42
CA ALA A 51 -12.88 23.31 4.75
C ALA A 51 -12.55 22.43 5.97
N GLN A 52 -13.41 22.42 7.00
CA GLN A 52 -13.28 21.53 8.15
C GLN A 52 -13.38 20.05 7.76
N TYR A 53 -14.33 19.71 6.88
CA TYR A 53 -14.46 18.35 6.37
C TYR A 53 -13.20 17.89 5.63
N LEU A 54 -12.67 18.74 4.74
CA LEU A 54 -11.43 18.47 4.00
C LEU A 54 -10.23 18.32 4.93
N ALA A 55 -10.05 19.21 5.90
CA ALA A 55 -8.96 19.09 6.88
C ALA A 55 -9.07 17.81 7.72
N GLY A 56 -10.29 17.40 8.07
CA GLY A 56 -10.54 16.12 8.72
C GLY A 56 -10.06 14.94 7.88
N ALA A 57 -10.40 14.93 6.59
CA ALA A 57 -9.92 13.89 5.66
C ALA A 57 -8.39 13.87 5.54
N GLN A 58 -7.74 15.04 5.48
CA GLN A 58 -6.27 15.13 5.45
C GLN A 58 -5.62 14.59 6.74
N ALA A 59 -6.22 14.89 7.90
CA ALA A 59 -5.74 14.35 9.17
C ALA A 59 -5.89 12.82 9.26
N THR A 60 -6.98 12.26 8.72
CA THR A 60 -7.15 10.80 8.60
C THR A 60 -6.06 10.20 7.73
N ARG A 61 -5.79 10.80 6.56
CA ARG A 61 -4.75 10.32 5.64
C ARG A 61 -3.35 10.30 6.28
N VAL A 62 -3.02 11.31 7.09
CA VAL A 62 -1.76 11.33 7.85
C VAL A 62 -1.68 10.15 8.81
N LYS A 63 -2.74 9.86 9.57
CA LYS A 63 -2.76 8.73 10.53
C LYS A 63 -2.63 7.37 9.83
N GLU A 64 -3.27 7.21 8.67
CA GLU A 64 -3.15 5.99 7.87
C GLU A 64 -1.70 5.76 7.43
N LEU A 65 -1.03 6.81 6.92
CA LEU A 65 0.38 6.75 6.52
C LEU A 65 1.32 6.49 7.69
N GLU A 66 1.06 7.07 8.86
CA GLU A 66 1.84 6.79 10.08
C GLU A 66 1.74 5.31 10.47
N GLY A 67 0.52 4.75 10.45
CA GLY A 67 0.32 3.33 10.73
C GLY A 67 0.91 2.40 9.66
N ASP A 68 0.84 2.79 8.38
CA ASP A 68 1.47 2.03 7.30
C ASP A 68 2.99 1.97 7.45
N LEU A 69 3.62 3.11 7.77
CA LEU A 69 5.06 3.20 7.98
C LEU A 69 5.48 2.42 9.23
N GLU A 70 4.74 2.51 10.34
CA GLU A 70 5.01 1.73 11.56
C GLU A 70 4.99 0.23 11.29
N ARG A 71 3.99 -0.27 10.54
CA ARG A 71 3.92 -1.68 10.15
C ARG A 71 5.11 -2.11 9.28
N LEU A 72 5.55 -1.25 8.37
CA LEU A 72 6.75 -1.50 7.56
C LEU A 72 8.03 -1.48 8.40
N GLU A 73 8.12 -0.61 9.41
CA GLU A 73 9.27 -0.57 10.33
C GLU A 73 9.42 -1.84 11.17
N LEU A 74 8.29 -2.39 11.60
CA LEU A 74 8.25 -3.64 12.38
C LEU A 74 8.41 -4.90 11.53
N LEU A 75 8.29 -4.80 10.20
CA LEU A 75 8.37 -5.96 9.32
C LEU A 75 9.79 -6.56 9.30
N GLN A 76 9.86 -7.85 9.61
CA GLN A 76 11.08 -8.64 9.46
C GLN A 76 10.94 -9.56 8.26
N VAL A 77 11.79 -9.35 7.24
CA VAL A 77 11.82 -10.21 6.05
C VAL A 77 12.73 -11.41 6.31
N ALA A 78 12.19 -12.62 6.15
CA ALA A 78 12.97 -13.85 6.24
C ALA A 78 13.84 -14.02 4.99
N ARG A 79 14.92 -14.80 5.06
CA ARG A 79 15.74 -15.10 3.86
C ARG A 79 15.18 -16.24 3.01
N HIS A 80 14.48 -17.17 3.64
CA HIS A 80 13.90 -18.35 3.04
C HIS A 80 12.58 -18.66 3.74
N GLU A 81 11.57 -18.99 2.96
CA GLU A 81 10.22 -19.27 3.43
C GLU A 81 9.68 -20.47 2.67
N GLN A 82 9.07 -21.43 3.36
CA GLN A 82 8.44 -22.60 2.73
C GLN A 82 7.02 -22.29 2.25
N LYS A 83 6.37 -21.36 2.93
CA LYS A 83 5.02 -20.87 2.65
C LYS A 83 5.05 -19.37 2.50
N VAL A 84 4.13 -18.82 1.73
CA VAL A 84 3.97 -17.38 1.59
C VAL A 84 3.50 -16.77 2.91
N THR A 85 4.20 -15.74 3.38
CA THR A 85 3.84 -14.95 4.55
C THR A 85 3.95 -13.44 4.27
N ILE A 86 3.63 -12.62 5.27
CA ILE A 86 3.81 -11.18 5.18
C ILE A 86 5.31 -10.87 5.08
N GLY A 87 5.70 -10.15 4.04
CA GLY A 87 7.11 -9.86 3.72
C GLY A 87 7.73 -10.82 2.72
N SER A 88 7.01 -11.86 2.28
CA SER A 88 7.48 -12.73 1.19
C SER A 88 7.49 -12.02 -0.15
N LEU A 89 8.44 -12.40 -1.00
CA LEU A 89 8.42 -12.11 -2.42
C LEU A 89 8.10 -13.42 -3.14
N VAL A 90 7.06 -13.39 -3.97
CA VAL A 90 6.52 -14.58 -4.63
C VAL A 90 6.53 -14.36 -6.13
N LYS A 91 7.00 -15.33 -6.88
CA LYS A 91 6.84 -15.38 -8.33
C LYS A 91 5.65 -16.25 -8.66
N CYS A 92 4.68 -15.69 -9.37
CA CYS A 92 3.52 -16.44 -9.84
C CYS A 92 3.48 -16.45 -11.37
N ALA A 93 3.05 -17.55 -11.97
CA ALA A 93 2.58 -17.58 -13.35
C ALA A 93 1.08 -17.26 -13.39
N THR A 94 0.68 -16.57 -14.45
CA THR A 94 -0.70 -16.41 -14.91
C THR A 94 -0.74 -16.82 -16.38
N GLU A 95 -1.93 -16.95 -16.97
CA GLU A 95 -2.08 -17.32 -18.39
C GLU A 95 -1.24 -16.45 -19.35
N ASP A 96 -1.12 -15.15 -19.06
CA ASP A 96 -0.46 -14.19 -19.95
C ASP A 96 1.04 -14.00 -19.66
N LYS A 97 1.46 -14.20 -18.40
CA LYS A 97 2.78 -13.74 -17.92
C LYS A 97 3.14 -14.26 -16.54
N GLU A 98 4.43 -14.13 -16.22
CA GLU A 98 4.91 -14.20 -14.85
C GLU A 98 4.83 -12.83 -14.17
N VAL A 99 4.53 -12.84 -12.87
CA VAL A 99 4.49 -11.65 -12.01
C VAL A 99 5.26 -11.88 -10.72
N LEU A 100 5.98 -10.84 -10.28
CA LEU A 100 6.59 -10.82 -8.95
C LEU A 100 5.67 -10.03 -8.02
N ILE A 101 5.34 -10.61 -6.87
CA ILE A 101 4.41 -10.05 -5.90
C ILE A 101 5.11 -10.00 -4.54
N PHE A 102 5.21 -8.82 -3.95
CA PHE A 102 5.68 -8.64 -2.57
C PHE A 102 4.49 -8.45 -1.64
N ILE A 103 4.40 -9.27 -0.60
CA ILE A 103 3.30 -9.22 0.37
C ILE A 103 3.60 -8.16 1.44
N SER A 104 2.92 -7.02 1.35
CA SER A 104 3.04 -5.91 2.29
C SER A 104 2.17 -6.14 3.55
N PRO A 105 2.66 -5.80 4.76
CA PRO A 105 1.86 -5.80 6.00
C PRO A 105 0.77 -4.73 6.01
N SER A 106 0.83 -3.79 5.06
CA SER A 106 0.00 -2.59 5.03
C SER A 106 -0.42 -2.30 3.58
N SER A 107 -0.77 -1.06 3.28
CA SER A 107 -1.17 -0.59 1.96
C SER A 107 -0.30 -1.15 0.80
N GLY A 108 -0.93 -1.38 -0.34
CA GLY A 108 -0.33 -1.92 -1.56
C GLY A 108 -1.14 -1.51 -2.80
N GLY A 109 -1.09 -2.31 -3.86
CA GLY A 109 -1.83 -2.07 -5.11
C GLY A 109 -1.07 -1.26 -6.16
N PHE A 110 0.24 -1.11 -6.00
CA PHE A 110 1.11 -0.40 -6.95
C PHE A 110 2.30 -1.26 -7.35
N HIS A 111 3.05 -0.80 -8.35
CA HIS A 111 4.26 -1.48 -8.80
C HIS A 111 5.50 -0.73 -8.33
N LEU A 112 6.53 -1.49 -7.99
CA LEU A 112 7.88 -1.00 -7.79
C LEU A 112 8.79 -1.56 -8.87
N GLU A 113 9.83 -0.81 -9.20
CA GLU A 113 10.89 -1.26 -10.07
C GLU A 113 12.20 -1.22 -9.28
N ILE A 114 12.86 -2.36 -9.17
CA ILE A 114 14.12 -2.52 -8.46
C ILE A 114 15.04 -3.35 -9.34
N ASN A 115 16.23 -2.82 -9.64
CA ASN A 115 17.22 -3.47 -10.51
C ASN A 115 16.62 -3.93 -11.87
N ASN A 116 15.81 -3.08 -12.49
CA ASN A 116 15.07 -3.34 -13.74
C ASN A 116 14.07 -4.51 -13.66
N GLN A 117 13.69 -4.94 -12.46
CA GLN A 117 12.64 -5.92 -12.24
C GLN A 117 11.41 -5.23 -11.65
N LYS A 118 10.30 -5.35 -12.37
CA LYS A 118 9.01 -4.83 -11.93
C LYS A 118 8.35 -5.85 -11.00
N LEU A 119 7.92 -5.39 -9.83
CA LEU A 119 7.16 -6.18 -8.87
C LEU A 119 5.90 -5.43 -8.46
N GLN A 120 4.85 -6.17 -8.15
CA GLN A 120 3.62 -5.67 -7.57
C GLN A 120 3.73 -5.73 -6.05
N VAL A 121 3.42 -4.62 -5.39
CA VAL A 121 3.29 -4.58 -3.93
C VAL A 121 1.83 -4.84 -3.61
N THR A 122 1.53 -5.91 -2.88
CA THR A 122 0.16 -6.34 -2.59
C THR A 122 -0.03 -6.41 -1.09
N SER A 123 -1.05 -5.73 -0.56
CA SER A 123 -1.38 -5.82 0.86
C SER A 123 -1.91 -7.21 1.21
N TYR A 124 -1.51 -7.77 2.35
CA TYR A 124 -2.00 -9.08 2.80
C TYR A 124 -3.54 -9.12 2.91
N SER A 125 -4.19 -7.99 3.21
CA SER A 125 -5.65 -7.88 3.34
C SER A 125 -6.38 -7.67 2.01
N SER A 126 -5.69 -7.66 0.87
CA SER A 126 -6.34 -7.59 -0.44
C SER A 126 -6.76 -8.99 -0.89
N PRO A 127 -7.74 -9.14 -1.82
CA PRO A 127 -8.15 -10.46 -2.32
C PRO A 127 -6.98 -11.31 -2.83
N LEU A 128 -6.07 -10.71 -3.62
CA LEU A 128 -4.87 -11.39 -4.10
C LEU A 128 -3.90 -11.75 -2.95
N GLY A 129 -3.71 -10.84 -1.99
CA GLY A 129 -2.83 -11.09 -0.86
C GLY A 129 -3.35 -12.21 0.04
N ASP A 130 -4.66 -12.23 0.31
CA ASP A 130 -5.32 -13.21 1.16
C ASP A 130 -5.24 -14.62 0.55
N SER A 131 -5.51 -14.74 -0.76
CA SER A 131 -5.38 -16.02 -1.48
C SER A 131 -3.94 -16.56 -1.51
N LEU A 132 -2.94 -15.67 -1.45
CA LEU A 132 -1.53 -16.06 -1.47
C LEU A 132 -1.02 -16.56 -0.11
N ILE A 133 -1.53 -16.03 1.01
CA ILE A 133 -1.00 -16.36 2.34
C ILE A 133 -1.12 -17.86 2.62
N GLY A 134 0.00 -18.48 3.00
CA GLY A 134 0.08 -19.88 3.39
C GLY A 134 0.29 -20.88 2.23
N MET A 135 0.20 -20.42 0.98
CA MET A 135 0.48 -21.22 -0.22
C MET A 135 1.96 -21.64 -0.28
N GLU A 136 2.22 -22.78 -0.92
CA GLU A 136 3.54 -23.34 -1.19
C GLU A 136 3.86 -23.26 -2.69
N VAL A 137 5.10 -23.59 -3.07
CA VAL A 137 5.47 -23.73 -4.49
C VAL A 137 4.65 -24.87 -5.11
N ASP A 138 4.27 -24.71 -6.38
CA ASP A 138 3.39 -25.59 -7.14
C ASP A 138 1.91 -25.59 -6.71
N ASP A 139 1.50 -24.73 -5.75
CA ASP A 139 0.08 -24.49 -5.46
C ASP A 139 -0.58 -23.59 -6.53
N PHE A 140 -1.89 -23.77 -6.70
CA PHE A 140 -2.72 -23.01 -7.63
C PHE A 140 -3.90 -22.37 -6.92
N PHE A 141 -4.29 -21.16 -7.36
CA PHE A 141 -5.52 -20.52 -6.92
C PHE A 141 -6.14 -19.66 -8.02
N GLU A 142 -7.46 -19.52 -7.96
CA GLU A 142 -8.23 -18.66 -8.87
C GLU A 142 -8.58 -17.36 -8.16
N LEU A 143 -8.52 -16.25 -8.89
CA LEU A 143 -8.92 -14.93 -8.41
C LEU A 143 -9.96 -14.32 -9.34
N GLU A 144 -11.15 -14.06 -8.82
CA GLU A 144 -12.17 -13.30 -9.53
C GLU A 144 -11.75 -11.83 -9.68
N THR A 145 -11.67 -11.36 -10.93
CA THR A 145 -11.44 -9.94 -11.24
C THR A 145 -12.61 -9.38 -12.05
N PRO A 146 -12.77 -8.05 -12.14
CA PRO A 146 -13.79 -7.44 -13.01
C PRO A 146 -13.66 -7.82 -14.50
N LYS A 147 -12.51 -8.35 -14.93
CA LYS A 147 -12.25 -8.77 -16.32
C LYS A 147 -12.46 -10.27 -16.54
N GLY A 148 -12.76 -11.02 -15.50
CA GLY A 148 -12.82 -12.48 -15.51
C GLY A 148 -11.95 -13.09 -14.42
N GLU A 149 -12.00 -14.41 -14.35
CA GLU A 149 -11.18 -15.22 -13.46
C GLU A 149 -9.73 -15.28 -13.99
N ILE A 150 -8.77 -15.18 -13.08
CA ILE A 150 -7.35 -15.35 -13.39
C ILE A 150 -6.82 -16.46 -12.50
N GLU A 151 -6.26 -17.50 -13.11
CA GLU A 151 -5.55 -18.56 -12.41
C GLU A 151 -4.09 -18.14 -12.15
N TYR A 152 -3.62 -18.45 -10.95
CA TYR A 152 -2.26 -18.21 -10.51
C TYR A 152 -1.61 -19.53 -10.08
N GLU A 153 -0.38 -19.75 -10.51
CA GLU A 153 0.50 -20.84 -10.06
C GLU A 153 1.70 -20.25 -9.32
N ILE A 154 2.03 -20.79 -8.14
CA ILE A 154 3.22 -20.35 -7.38
C ILE A 154 4.46 -21.02 -7.93
N LEU A 155 5.31 -20.26 -8.63
CA LEU A 155 6.55 -20.78 -9.20
C LEU A 155 7.70 -20.78 -8.19
N GLU A 156 7.86 -19.69 -7.43
CA GLU A 156 8.99 -19.52 -6.51
C GLU A 156 8.59 -18.63 -5.32
N ILE A 157 9.11 -18.95 -4.14
CA ILE A 157 9.04 -18.12 -2.93
C ILE A 157 10.49 -17.75 -2.56
N TYR A 158 10.79 -16.45 -2.56
CA TYR A 158 12.11 -15.90 -2.20
C TYR A 158 12.13 -15.46 -0.75
#